data_AF-A0A0D0BP94-F1
#
_entry.id   AF-A0A0D0BP94-F1
#
_cell.length_a   1.000
_cell.length_b   1.000
_cell.length_c   1.000
_cell.angle_alpha   90.00
_cell.angle_beta   90.00
_cell.angle_gamma   90.00
#
_symmetry.space_group_name_H-M   'P 1'
#
loop_
_entity.id
_entity.type
_entity.pdbx_description
1 polymer ?
#
loop_
_entity_poly.entity_id
_entity_poly.type
_entity_poly.pdbx_seq_one_letter_code
_entity_poly.pdbx_strand_id
1 'polypeptide(L)'
;NPTTLKKSRKPSAKWTLDEETAFIDFLLSQFSASGDGNPRKATFNEAATLSKKKFPKALGAEKTGDVCRSKWMALKAAYHAVVDIKNMSGFTWSDDQGVGVTLKHNDVWERYLKAIFFTIGSGVFQLTFKLVHSSQWHPAARPFKNKGFKHFHTIERMMPKISKG
;
A
#
# COMPACT_ATOMS: atom_id res chain seq x y z
N ASN A 1 21.15 -34.75 -16.90
CA ASN A 1 20.85 -34.20 -15.56
C ASN A 1 21.02 -32.68 -15.60
N PRO A 2 19.95 -31.87 -15.53
CA PRO A 2 20.10 -30.48 -15.09
C PRO A 2 19.19 -30.22 -13.87
N THR A 3 19.80 -30.20 -12.69
CA THR A 3 19.22 -29.72 -11.44
C THR A 3 18.92 -28.22 -11.53
N THR A 4 17.66 -27.88 -11.77
CA THR A 4 17.16 -26.52 -11.53
C THR A 4 17.07 -26.30 -10.02
N LEU A 5 18.05 -25.59 -9.45
CA LEU A 5 17.98 -25.10 -8.08
C LEU A 5 16.82 -24.11 -7.98
N LYS A 6 15.64 -24.59 -7.60
CA LYS A 6 14.54 -23.75 -7.13
C LYS A 6 15.06 -22.97 -5.93
N LYS A 7 15.44 -21.71 -6.15
CA LYS A 7 15.79 -20.77 -5.08
C LYS A 7 14.62 -20.72 -4.11
N SER A 8 14.75 -21.40 -2.97
CA SER A 8 13.71 -21.46 -1.94
C SER A 8 13.33 -20.03 -1.57
N ARG A 9 12.07 -19.65 -1.85
CA ARG A 9 11.59 -18.31 -1.50
C ARG A 9 11.58 -18.23 0.02
N LYS A 10 12.30 -17.25 0.58
CA LYS A 10 12.27 -16.96 2.02
C LYS A 10 10.79 -16.85 2.46
N PRO A 11 10.40 -17.40 3.62
CA PRO A 11 9.04 -17.28 4.11
C PRO A 11 8.64 -15.80 4.17
N SER A 12 7.46 -15.45 3.68
CA SER A 12 6.94 -14.09 3.77
C SER A 12 6.21 -13.91 5.10
N ALA A 13 6.34 -12.73 5.72
CA ALA A 13 5.55 -12.39 6.89
C ALA A 13 4.07 -12.29 6.50
N LYS A 14 3.21 -13.04 7.18
CA LYS A 14 1.77 -12.95 6.96
C LYS A 14 1.19 -11.94 7.95
N TRP A 15 0.34 -11.06 7.46
CA TRP A 15 -0.35 -10.05 8.25
C TRP A 15 -1.82 -10.40 8.30
N THR A 16 -2.32 -10.70 9.49
CA THR A 16 -3.75 -10.78 9.77
C THR A 16 -4.34 -9.37 9.87
N LEU A 17 -5.67 -9.26 9.78
CA LEU A 17 -6.34 -7.96 9.90
C LEU A 17 -6.07 -7.32 11.28
N ASP A 18 -6.08 -8.10 12.35
CA ASP A 18 -5.83 -7.61 13.70
C ASP A 18 -4.38 -7.13 13.89
N GLU A 19 -3.42 -7.86 13.32
CA GLU A 19 -2.00 -7.45 13.31
C GLU A 19 -1.79 -6.17 12.51
N GLU A 20 -2.43 -6.05 11.36
CA GLU A 20 -2.36 -4.86 10.49
C GLU A 20 -3.01 -3.65 11.16
N THR A 21 -4.18 -3.83 11.79
CA THR A 21 -4.89 -2.79 12.55
C THR A 21 -4.00 -2.29 13.69
N ALA A 22 -3.49 -3.19 14.54
CA ALA A 22 -2.63 -2.83 15.65
C ALA A 22 -1.34 -2.11 15.21
N PHE A 23 -0.78 -2.51 14.07
CA PHE A 23 0.39 -1.85 13.48
C PHE A 23 0.08 -0.43 13.03
N ILE A 24 -1.03 -0.23 12.33
CA ILE A 24 -1.46 1.08 11.81
C ILE A 24 -1.81 2.02 12.96
N ASP A 25 -2.52 1.55 13.99
CA ASP A 25 -2.85 2.34 15.17
C ASP A 25 -1.59 2.79 15.92
N PHE A 26 -0.61 1.89 16.05
CA PHE A 26 0.68 2.25 16.63
C PHE A 26 1.37 3.34 15.81
N LEU A 27 1.42 3.21 14.48
CA LEU A 27 1.99 4.26 13.62
C LEU A 27 1.26 5.59 13.80
N LEU A 28 -0.07 5.59 13.82
CA LEU A 28 -0.87 6.81 14.00
C LEU A 28 -0.55 7.54 15.32
N SER A 29 -0.35 6.79 16.41
CA SER A 29 0.08 7.39 17.69
C SER A 29 1.47 8.04 17.60
N GLN A 30 2.38 7.46 16.81
CA GLN A 30 3.75 7.94 16.63
C GLN A 30 3.80 9.17 15.71
N PHE A 31 2.93 9.23 14.71
CA PHE A 31 2.73 10.40 13.86
C PHE A 31 2.17 11.59 14.62
N SER A 32 1.23 11.36 15.54
CA SER A 32 0.71 12.43 16.40
C SER A 32 1.81 13.05 17.28
N ALA A 33 2.88 12.30 17.55
CA ALA A 33 4.06 12.74 18.30
C ALA A 33 5.19 13.30 17.42
N SER A 34 5.19 13.04 16.10
CA SER A 34 6.28 13.39 15.19
C SER A 34 5.76 14.19 14.00
N GLY A 35 6.07 15.49 13.95
CA GLY A 35 5.60 16.41 12.91
C GLY A 35 6.18 16.20 11.50
N ASP A 36 6.91 15.11 11.25
CA ASP A 36 7.82 14.96 10.09
C ASP A 36 7.27 14.07 8.94
N GLY A 37 5.97 13.77 8.93
CA GLY A 37 5.29 13.15 7.77
C GLY A 37 5.71 11.71 7.40
N ASN A 38 6.74 11.11 8.02
CA ASN A 38 7.07 9.69 7.86
C ASN A 38 7.69 9.08 9.14
N PRO A 39 7.38 7.81 9.48
CA PRO A 39 7.93 7.20 10.69
C PRO A 39 9.43 6.99 10.59
N ARG A 40 10.13 7.19 11.70
CA ARG A 40 11.58 6.96 11.79
C ARG A 40 11.87 5.46 11.80
N LYS A 41 13.12 5.09 11.49
CA LYS A 41 13.57 3.68 11.56
C LYS A 41 13.32 3.07 12.95
N ALA A 42 13.55 3.86 14.02
CA ALA A 42 13.29 3.46 15.40
C ALA A 42 11.83 3.05 15.61
N THR A 43 10.88 3.82 15.07
CA THR A 43 9.45 3.53 15.14
C THR A 43 9.11 2.17 14.55
N PHE A 44 9.73 1.77 13.43
CA PHE A 44 9.48 0.43 12.86
C PHE A 44 10.08 -0.70 13.69
N ASN A 45 11.20 -0.48 14.37
CA ASN A 45 11.78 -1.46 15.30
C ASN A 45 10.91 -1.61 16.56
N GLU A 46 10.37 -0.52 17.07
CA GLU A 46 9.40 -0.54 18.17
C GLU A 46 8.10 -1.25 17.75
N ALA A 47 7.59 -0.98 16.55
CA ALA A 47 6.44 -1.67 15.99
C ALA A 47 6.67 -3.18 15.87
N ALA A 48 7.87 -3.60 15.43
CA ALA A 48 8.27 -5.01 15.39
C ALA A 48 8.25 -5.65 16.80
N THR A 49 8.79 -4.95 17.79
CA THR A 49 8.81 -5.39 19.19
C THR A 49 7.39 -5.51 19.77
N LEU A 50 6.54 -4.51 19.50
CA LEU A 50 5.13 -4.52 19.90
C LEU A 50 4.37 -5.68 19.23
N SER A 51 4.62 -5.90 17.94
CA SER A 51 4.01 -7.00 17.18
C SER A 51 4.37 -8.35 17.78
N LYS A 52 5.65 -8.57 18.12
CA LYS A 52 6.12 -9.79 18.80
C LYS A 52 5.49 -9.98 20.18
N LYS A 53 5.34 -8.90 20.95
CA LYS A 53 4.72 -8.93 22.28
C LYS A 53 3.21 -9.22 22.23
N LYS A 54 2.49 -8.54 21.33
CA LYS A 54 1.02 -8.63 21.22
C LYS A 54 0.58 -9.89 20.47
N PHE A 55 1.40 -10.39 19.55
CA PHE A 55 1.12 -11.55 18.71
C PHE A 55 2.28 -12.55 18.74
N PRO A 56 2.50 -13.24 19.88
CA PRO A 56 3.64 -14.16 20.04
C PRO A 56 3.57 -15.39 19.10
N LYS A 57 2.37 -15.72 18.59
CA LYS A 57 2.13 -16.81 17.63
C LYS A 57 1.83 -16.28 16.21
N ALA A 58 2.52 -15.22 15.81
CA ALA A 58 2.35 -14.61 14.49
C ALA A 58 2.62 -15.61 13.36
N LEU A 59 1.84 -15.52 12.27
CA LEU A 59 1.97 -16.40 11.12
C LEU A 59 3.10 -15.94 10.17
N GLY A 60 3.88 -16.91 9.66
CA GLY A 60 4.91 -16.68 8.64
C GLY A 60 6.26 -16.24 9.23
N ALA A 61 7.02 -15.46 8.46
CA ALA A 61 8.32 -14.94 8.91
C ALA A 61 8.19 -13.89 10.02
N GLU A 62 9.24 -13.74 10.81
CA GLU A 62 9.34 -12.70 11.84
C GLU A 62 9.14 -11.31 11.24
N LYS A 63 8.31 -10.51 11.90
CA LYS A 63 8.02 -9.13 11.53
C LYS A 63 9.12 -8.22 12.07
N THR A 64 10.26 -8.18 11.38
CA THR A 64 11.36 -7.27 11.72
C THR A 64 11.02 -5.81 11.37
N GLY A 65 11.82 -4.85 11.85
CA GLY A 65 11.64 -3.44 11.52
C GLY A 65 11.62 -3.17 10.00
N ASP A 66 12.43 -3.89 9.22
CA ASP A 66 12.42 -3.77 7.75
C ASP A 66 11.12 -4.31 7.14
N VAL A 67 10.58 -5.42 7.66
CA VAL A 67 9.27 -5.95 7.25
C VAL A 67 8.15 -4.96 7.56
N CYS A 68 8.17 -4.35 8.74
CA CYS A 68 7.24 -3.29 9.14
C CYS A 68 7.34 -2.06 8.21
N ARG A 69 8.56 -1.63 7.87
CA ARG A 69 8.77 -0.53 6.93
C ARG A 69 8.24 -0.86 5.53
N SER A 70 8.53 -2.04 5.00
CA SER A 70 8.01 -2.49 3.71
C SER A 70 6.48 -2.57 3.72
N LYS A 71 5.88 -3.05 4.82
CA LYS A 71 4.42 -3.06 5.00
C LYS A 71 3.83 -1.65 4.97
N TRP A 72 4.43 -0.69 5.67
CA TRP A 72 4.02 0.72 5.61
C TRP A 72 4.10 1.30 4.20
N MET A 73 5.18 1.06 3.47
CA MET A 73 5.30 1.52 2.07
C MET A 73 4.21 0.93 1.17
N ALA A 74 3.87 -0.36 1.36
CA ALA A 74 2.78 -1.00 0.62
C ALA A 74 1.40 -0.40 0.97
N LEU A 75 1.16 -0.08 2.25
CA LEU A 75 -0.07 0.58 2.71
C LEU A 75 -0.22 1.99 2.13
N LYS A 76 0.87 2.76 2.04
CA LYS A 76 0.87 4.07 1.37
C LYS A 76 0.54 3.93 -0.12
N ALA A 77 1.20 2.99 -0.81
CA ALA A 77 0.94 2.73 -2.21
C ALA A 77 -0.54 2.33 -2.45
N ALA A 78 -1.09 1.51 -1.57
CA ALA A 78 -2.51 1.15 -1.57
C ALA A 78 -3.43 2.36 -1.38
N TYR A 79 -3.13 3.25 -0.43
CA TYR A 79 -3.90 4.48 -0.21
C TYR A 79 -3.93 5.36 -1.46
N HIS A 80 -2.76 5.63 -2.06
CA HIS A 80 -2.69 6.44 -3.28
C HIS A 80 -3.44 5.79 -4.45
N ALA A 81 -3.33 4.46 -4.60
CA ALA A 81 -4.10 3.74 -5.61
C ALA A 81 -5.62 3.92 -5.41
N VAL A 82 -6.11 3.88 -4.17
CA VAL A 82 -7.54 4.11 -3.88
C VAL A 82 -7.94 5.57 -4.14
N VAL A 83 -7.09 6.55 -3.81
CA VAL A 83 -7.34 7.96 -4.15
C VAL A 83 -7.45 8.14 -5.66
N ASP A 84 -6.54 7.55 -6.43
CA ASP A 84 -6.57 7.62 -7.90
C ASP A 84 -7.82 6.96 -8.48
N ILE A 85 -8.23 5.81 -7.95
CA ILE A 85 -9.47 5.12 -8.34
C ILE A 85 -10.68 6.00 -8.04
N LYS A 86 -10.75 6.60 -6.85
CA LYS A 86 -11.86 7.50 -6.45
C LYS A 86 -11.96 8.74 -7.34
N ASN A 87 -10.83 9.23 -7.86
CA ASN A 87 -10.78 10.39 -8.75
C ASN A 87 -11.04 10.05 -10.22
N MET A 88 -11.03 8.78 -10.60
CA MET A 88 -11.19 8.37 -11.99
C MET A 88 -12.67 8.31 -12.37
N SER A 89 -13.02 9.02 -13.45
CA SER A 89 -14.37 8.95 -14.01
C SER A 89 -14.69 7.52 -14.49
N GLY A 90 -15.89 7.05 -14.17
CA GLY A 90 -16.36 5.72 -14.58
C GLY A 90 -16.12 4.58 -13.58
N PHE A 91 -15.48 4.84 -12.44
CA PHE A 91 -15.45 3.90 -11.32
C PHE A 91 -16.30 4.38 -10.15
N THR A 92 -17.04 3.46 -9.53
CA THR A 92 -17.68 3.66 -8.24
C THR A 92 -16.83 3.02 -7.15
N TRP A 93 -16.64 3.68 -6.00
CA TRP A 93 -15.88 3.14 -4.88
C TRP A 93 -16.75 2.86 -3.66
N SER A 94 -16.54 1.70 -3.03
CA SER A 94 -17.06 1.33 -1.72
C SER A 94 -15.91 0.92 -0.79
N ASP A 95 -15.91 1.42 0.44
CA ASP A 95 -14.91 1.05 1.45
C ASP A 95 -15.01 -0.44 1.87
N ASP A 96 -16.11 -1.12 1.56
CA ASP A 96 -16.31 -2.54 1.81
C ASP A 96 -15.98 -3.40 0.59
N GLN A 97 -16.47 -3.00 -0.59
CA GLN A 97 -16.42 -3.82 -1.81
C GLN A 97 -15.33 -3.37 -2.81
N GLY A 98 -14.63 -2.28 -2.54
CA GLY A 98 -13.66 -1.68 -3.45
C GLY A 98 -14.37 -1.07 -4.65
N VAL A 99 -13.86 -1.31 -5.85
CA VAL A 99 -14.53 -0.87 -7.09
C VAL A 99 -15.84 -1.61 -7.35
N GLY A 100 -15.96 -2.85 -6.85
CA GLY A 100 -17.16 -3.67 -7.06
C GLY A 100 -17.38 -3.99 -8.54
N VAL A 101 -16.30 -4.27 -9.28
CA VAL A 101 -16.35 -4.53 -10.73
C VAL A 101 -17.20 -5.77 -10.99
N THR A 102 -18.43 -5.56 -11.46
CA THR A 102 -19.24 -6.63 -12.06
C THR A 102 -18.58 -7.12 -13.35
N LEU A 103 -18.84 -8.37 -13.76
CA LEU A 103 -18.23 -9.00 -14.94
C LEU A 103 -18.25 -8.12 -16.22
N LYS A 104 -19.22 -7.22 -16.33
CA LYS A 104 -19.40 -6.29 -17.47
C LYS A 104 -18.41 -5.12 -17.54
N HIS A 105 -17.67 -4.81 -16.47
CA HIS A 105 -16.71 -3.69 -16.44
C HIS A 105 -15.25 -4.16 -16.23
N ASN A 106 -15.01 -5.46 -16.41
CA ASN A 106 -13.70 -6.07 -16.20
C ASN A 106 -12.66 -5.58 -17.23
N ASP A 107 -13.09 -5.34 -18.47
CA ASP A 107 -12.26 -4.81 -19.55
C ASP A 107 -11.77 -3.39 -19.25
N VAL A 108 -12.62 -2.54 -18.65
CA VAL A 108 -12.26 -1.18 -18.20
C VAL A 108 -11.22 -1.23 -17.09
N TRP A 109 -11.38 -2.13 -16.11
CA TRP A 109 -10.41 -2.33 -15.03
C TRP A 109 -9.05 -2.85 -15.54
N GLU A 110 -9.05 -3.83 -16.44
CA GLU A 110 -7.82 -4.34 -17.05
C GLU A 110 -7.13 -3.28 -17.92
N ARG A 111 -7.90 -2.46 -18.65
CA ARG A 111 -7.37 -1.31 -19.40
C ARG A 111 -6.77 -0.27 -18.46
N TYR A 112 -7.41 0.06 -17.34
CA TYR A 112 -6.84 0.95 -16.33
C TYR A 112 -5.49 0.43 -15.81
N LEU A 113 -5.40 -0.85 -15.46
CA LEU A 113 -4.13 -1.43 -15.03
C LEU A 113 -3.08 -1.37 -16.15
N LYS A 114 -3.43 -1.69 -17.40
CA LYS A 114 -2.52 -1.79 -18.56
C LYS A 114 -2.09 -0.45 -19.17
N ALA A 115 -2.99 0.52 -19.29
CA ALA A 115 -2.70 1.85 -19.83
C ALA A 115 -1.53 2.49 -19.08
N ILE A 116 -1.39 2.17 -17.81
CA ILE A 116 -0.37 2.74 -16.95
C ILE A 116 0.92 1.91 -16.91
N PHE A 117 0.91 0.67 -17.39
CA PHE A 117 2.16 -0.05 -17.72
C PHE A 117 2.79 0.48 -19.00
N PHE A 118 2.00 0.96 -19.97
CA PHE A 118 2.50 1.39 -21.28
C PHE A 118 3.17 2.78 -21.25
N THR A 119 2.72 3.67 -20.37
CA THR A 119 3.30 5.01 -20.18
C THR A 119 4.70 5.02 -19.56
N ILE A 120 5.16 3.87 -19.03
CA ILE A 120 6.48 3.74 -18.38
C ILE A 120 7.57 3.33 -19.41
N GLY A 121 7.19 2.92 -20.62
CA GLY A 121 8.10 2.34 -21.61
C GLY A 121 8.71 3.30 -22.65
N SER A 122 8.26 4.56 -22.74
CA SER A 122 8.78 5.51 -23.73
C SER A 122 9.31 6.75 -23.03
N GLY A 123 10.62 6.82 -22.88
CA GLY A 123 11.30 7.85 -22.10
C GLY A 123 11.10 9.27 -22.64
N VAL A 124 10.81 10.20 -21.72
CA VAL A 124 11.46 11.52 -21.62
C VAL A 124 11.54 11.84 -20.13
N PHE A 125 12.75 11.82 -19.57
CA PHE A 125 13.04 12.29 -18.22
C PHE A 125 13.68 13.68 -18.34
N GLN A 126 13.21 14.63 -17.52
CA GLN A 126 13.71 16.00 -17.33
C GLN A 126 13.26 17.07 -18.35
N LEU A 127 12.12 17.73 -18.12
CA LEU A 127 12.12 19.18 -17.86
C LEU A 127 10.76 19.68 -17.32
N THR A 128 10.83 20.53 -16.29
CA THR A 128 9.75 21.34 -15.67
C THR A 128 8.90 20.71 -14.57
N PHE A 129 9.52 20.64 -13.39
CA PHE A 129 9.02 21.07 -12.08
C PHE A 129 7.57 21.63 -11.99
N LYS A 130 6.55 20.79 -12.15
CA LYS A 130 5.21 20.79 -11.48
C LYS A 130 4.42 19.59 -12.02
N LEU A 131 3.76 18.82 -11.15
CA LEU A 131 3.00 17.57 -11.41
C LEU A 131 3.76 16.23 -11.35
N VAL A 132 4.77 16.10 -10.49
CA VAL A 132 5.35 14.79 -10.14
C VAL A 132 4.77 14.30 -8.81
N HIS A 133 3.62 13.62 -8.87
CA HIS A 133 3.23 12.63 -7.85
C HIS A 133 2.46 11.42 -8.42
N SER A 134 2.19 11.34 -9.73
CA SER A 134 1.15 10.42 -10.25
C SER A 134 1.64 9.21 -11.06
N SER A 135 2.94 8.97 -11.23
CA SER A 135 3.37 7.91 -12.14
C SER A 135 4.05 6.78 -11.38
N GLN A 136 3.33 5.65 -11.26
CA GLN A 136 3.80 4.30 -10.88
C GLN A 136 3.23 3.72 -9.56
N TRP A 137 1.89 3.64 -9.41
CA TRP A 137 1.24 2.98 -8.26
C TRP A 137 0.18 1.93 -8.61
N HIS A 138 0.19 1.38 -9.82
CA HIS A 138 -0.91 0.53 -10.34
C HIS A 138 -0.87 -0.95 -9.95
N PRO A 139 0.29 -1.57 -9.66
CA PRO A 139 0.29 -2.91 -9.05
C PRO A 139 -0.42 -2.93 -7.69
N ALA A 140 -0.38 -1.82 -6.95
CA ALA A 140 -1.04 -1.68 -5.66
C ALA A 140 -2.56 -1.55 -5.77
N ALA A 141 -3.10 -1.19 -6.94
CA ALA A 141 -4.54 -1.13 -7.21
C ALA A 141 -5.19 -2.52 -7.34
N ARG A 142 -4.41 -3.54 -7.75
CA ARG A 142 -4.91 -4.89 -8.08
C ARG A 142 -5.79 -5.52 -7.00
N PRO A 143 -5.46 -5.44 -5.69
CA PRO A 143 -6.29 -6.01 -4.65
C PRO A 143 -7.69 -5.39 -4.58
N PHE A 144 -7.87 -4.14 -5.02
CA PHE A 144 -9.08 -3.34 -4.77
C PHE A 144 -10.19 -3.51 -5.81
N LYS A 145 -10.01 -4.41 -6.79
CA LYS A 145 -11.04 -4.72 -7.79
C LYS A 145 -12.38 -5.07 -7.14
N ASN A 146 -12.36 -5.95 -6.13
CA ASN A 146 -13.51 -6.48 -5.41
C ASN A 146 -13.24 -6.58 -3.90
N LYS A 147 -12.37 -5.71 -3.38
CA LYS A 147 -12.01 -5.66 -1.97
C LYS A 147 -11.87 -4.21 -1.56
N GLY A 148 -12.60 -3.81 -0.52
CA GLY A 148 -12.44 -2.49 0.06
C GLY A 148 -11.10 -2.31 0.79
N PHE A 149 -10.81 -1.08 1.18
CA PHE A 149 -9.61 -0.75 1.96
C PHE A 149 -9.99 -0.28 3.37
N LYS A 150 -10.12 -1.24 4.29
CA LYS A 150 -10.57 -1.00 5.68
C LYS A 150 -9.74 0.03 6.44
N HIS A 151 -8.46 0.19 6.09
CA HIS A 151 -7.57 1.14 6.75
C HIS A 151 -7.43 2.48 6.03
N PHE A 152 -8.22 2.74 4.99
CA PHE A 152 -8.11 3.96 4.17
C PHE A 152 -8.16 5.23 5.04
N HIS A 153 -9.20 5.39 5.86
CA HIS A 153 -9.40 6.58 6.70
C HIS A 153 -8.31 6.75 7.76
N THR A 154 -7.84 5.67 8.38
CA THR A 154 -6.76 5.73 9.36
C THR A 154 -5.44 6.15 8.72
N ILE A 155 -5.16 5.65 7.52
CA ILE A 155 -3.96 5.99 6.75
C ILE A 155 -4.02 7.42 6.21
N GLU A 156 -5.18 7.87 5.77
CA GLU A 156 -5.42 9.26 5.31
C GLU A 156 -5.01 10.28 6.37
N ARG A 157 -5.30 10.01 7.65
CA ARG A 157 -4.91 10.88 8.77
C ARG A 157 -3.40 11.02 8.95
N MET A 158 -2.62 10.08 8.44
CA MET A 158 -1.15 10.07 8.48
C MET A 158 -0.53 10.63 7.20
N MET A 159 -1.33 10.95 6.17
CA MET A 159 -0.84 11.56 4.95
C MET A 159 -0.76 13.08 5.11
N PRO A 160 0.26 13.74 4.54
CA PRO A 160 0.31 15.19 4.53
C PRO A 160 -0.92 15.72 3.79
N LYS A 161 -1.69 16.58 4.46
CA LYS A 161 -2.79 17.30 3.80
C LYS A 161 -2.16 18.22 2.77
N ILE A 162 -2.31 17.89 1.49
CA ILE A 162 -1.93 18.80 0.41
C ILE A 162 -2.95 19.95 0.49
N SER A 163 -2.58 21.06 1.13
CA SER A 163 -3.29 22.31 1.01
C SER A 163 -3.30 22.65 -0.48
N LYS A 164 -4.45 22.51 -1.14
CA LYS A 164 -4.64 23.09 -2.46
C LYS A 164 -4.59 24.61 -2.27
N GLY A 165 -3.43 25.20 -2.54
CA GLY A 165 -3.28 26.65 -2.72
C GLY A 165 -3.91 27.10 -4.02
#